data_AF-A0A518FTL2-F1
#
_entry.id   AF-A0A518FTL2-F1
#
_cell.length_a   1.000
_cell.length_b   1.000
_cell.length_c   1.000
_cell.angle_alpha   90.00
_cell.angle_beta   90.00
_cell.angle_gamma   90.00
#
_symmetry.space_group_name_H-M   'P 1'
#
loop_
_entity.id
_entity.type
_entity.pdbx_description
1 polymer ?
#
loop_
_entity_poly.entity_id
_entity_poly.type
_entity_poly.pdbx_seq_one_letter_code
_entity_poly.pdbx_strand_id
1 'polypeptide(L)'
;MSDETHATLEDALIHEVWRQDLSAVQRLLESGANPNLPGRGWSSAIACAGENDETGDIARALVAAGADINLQDSNGYTPLYHAVDIAIDGACQQNRETIDWSVVAVLLDLGANPDLPDHRGKTVRDLALAYGAQSSFEDFLRFRE
;
A
#
# COMPACT_ATOMS: atom_id res chain seq x y z
N MET A 1 11.39 -20.79 -28.48
CA MET A 1 10.59 -19.72 -29.11
C MET A 1 10.50 -18.63 -28.05
N SER A 2 11.05 -17.49 -28.40
CA SER A 2 11.43 -16.37 -27.55
C SER A 2 10.22 -15.72 -26.88
N ASP A 3 10.16 -15.76 -25.56
CA ASP A 3 9.41 -14.79 -24.78
C ASP A 3 10.47 -13.91 -24.11
N GLU A 4 11.02 -12.99 -24.89
CA GLU A 4 11.91 -11.96 -24.38
C GLU A 4 11.14 -11.16 -23.34
N THR A 5 11.67 -11.19 -22.12
CA THR A 5 11.30 -10.40 -20.96
C THR A 5 11.43 -8.90 -21.26
N HIS A 6 10.53 -8.34 -22.06
CA HIS A 6 10.34 -6.90 -22.10
C HIS A 6 9.71 -6.52 -20.77
N ALA A 7 10.51 -5.97 -19.86
CA ALA A 7 10.01 -5.28 -18.69
C ALA A 7 9.07 -4.17 -19.19
N THR A 8 7.81 -4.26 -18.81
CA THR A 8 6.81 -3.26 -19.17
C THR A 8 7.05 -1.97 -18.37
N LEU A 9 6.45 -0.85 -18.81
CA LEU A 9 6.51 0.40 -18.03
C LEU A 9 5.89 0.20 -16.63
N GLU A 10 4.92 -0.69 -16.53
CA GLU A 10 4.25 -1.10 -15.30
C GLU A 10 5.16 -1.93 -14.39
N ASP A 11 5.90 -2.90 -14.94
CA ASP A 11 6.90 -3.66 -14.17
C ASP A 11 7.98 -2.73 -13.61
N ALA A 12 8.41 -1.75 -14.41
CA ALA A 12 9.35 -0.72 -13.98
C ALA A 12 8.73 0.18 -12.89
N LEU A 13 7.48 0.61 -13.05
CA LEU A 13 6.79 1.45 -12.06
C LEU A 13 6.74 0.75 -10.70
N ILE A 14 6.35 -0.52 -10.68
CA ILE A 14 6.28 -1.30 -9.44
C ILE A 14 7.66 -1.46 -8.83
N HIS A 15 8.68 -1.79 -9.62
CA HIS A 15 10.06 -1.88 -9.15
C HIS A 15 10.55 -0.57 -8.49
N GLU A 16 10.26 0.58 -9.08
CA GLU A 16 10.68 1.87 -8.52
C GLU A 16 9.88 2.27 -7.27
N VAL A 17 8.60 1.86 -7.16
CA VAL A 17 7.85 2.01 -5.90
C VAL A 17 8.48 1.19 -4.79
N TRP A 18 8.87 -0.06 -5.05
CA TRP A 18 9.60 -0.90 -4.08
C TRP A 18 10.94 -0.28 -3.66
N ARG A 19 11.63 0.37 -4.61
CA ARG A 19 12.88 1.08 -4.34
C ARG A 19 12.70 2.42 -3.65
N GLN A 20 11.46 2.89 -3.52
CA GLN A 20 11.12 4.20 -2.98
C GLN A 20 11.83 5.31 -3.76
N ASP A 21 11.87 5.22 -5.09
CA ASP A 21 12.42 6.30 -5.93
C ASP A 21 11.27 7.16 -6.45
N LEU A 22 10.84 8.15 -5.65
CA LEU A 22 9.75 9.05 -6.01
C LEU A 22 9.97 9.72 -7.37
N SER A 23 11.21 10.12 -7.65
CA SER A 23 11.55 10.79 -8.91
C SER A 23 11.38 9.85 -10.10
N ALA A 24 11.77 8.57 -9.98
CA ALA A 24 11.58 7.59 -11.03
C ALA A 24 10.11 7.19 -11.20
N VAL A 25 9.36 7.05 -10.10
CA VAL A 25 7.91 6.84 -10.11
C VAL A 25 7.22 7.96 -10.90
N GLN A 26 7.49 9.22 -10.59
CA GLN A 26 6.90 10.37 -11.29
C GLN A 26 7.18 10.33 -12.80
N ARG A 27 8.44 10.09 -13.20
CA ARG A 27 8.81 10.00 -14.63
C ARG A 27 8.07 8.87 -15.36
N LEU A 28 7.89 7.72 -14.70
CA LEU A 28 7.18 6.58 -15.28
C LEU A 28 5.69 6.87 -15.45
N LEU A 29 5.06 7.51 -14.45
CA LEU A 29 3.68 7.97 -14.54
C LEU A 29 3.50 9.03 -15.64
N GLU A 30 4.42 10.00 -15.76
CA GLU A 30 4.44 10.99 -16.85
C GLU A 30 4.62 10.35 -18.24
N SER A 31 5.31 9.20 -18.30
CA SER A 31 5.49 8.41 -19.52
C SER A 31 4.27 7.55 -19.86
N GLY A 32 3.21 7.61 -19.06
CA GLY A 32 1.95 6.89 -19.29
C GLY A 32 1.89 5.50 -18.67
N ALA A 33 2.76 5.15 -17.72
CA ALA A 33 2.65 3.90 -16.97
C ALA A 33 1.31 3.84 -16.23
N ASN A 34 0.57 2.74 -16.38
CA ASN A 34 -0.72 2.59 -15.71
C ASN A 34 -0.53 2.13 -14.24
N PRO A 35 -0.88 2.94 -13.23
CA PRO A 35 -0.65 2.59 -11.83
C PRO A 35 -1.58 1.48 -11.31
N ASN A 36 -2.62 1.12 -12.06
CA ASN A 36 -3.61 0.12 -11.69
C ASN A 36 -3.32 -1.27 -12.25
N LEU A 37 -2.32 -1.42 -13.11
CA LEU A 37 -1.98 -2.74 -13.64
C LEU A 37 -1.20 -3.53 -12.58
N PRO A 38 -1.56 -4.81 -12.37
CA PRO A 38 -0.81 -5.67 -11.47
C PRO A 38 0.56 -5.96 -12.08
N GLY A 39 1.60 -5.92 -11.26
CA GLY A 39 2.93 -6.37 -11.69
C GLY A 39 3.05 -7.89 -11.75
N ARG A 40 4.22 -8.37 -12.17
CA ARG A 40 4.61 -9.77 -11.94
C ARG A 40 4.61 -10.06 -10.43
N GLY A 41 3.63 -10.82 -9.96
CA GLY A 41 3.42 -11.09 -8.53
C GLY A 41 2.09 -10.56 -7.99
N TRP A 42 1.26 -9.93 -8.84
CA TRP A 42 -0.14 -9.57 -8.55
C TRP A 42 -0.36 -8.45 -7.52
N SER A 43 0.68 -7.72 -7.12
CA SER A 43 0.56 -6.49 -6.34
C SER A 43 0.47 -5.26 -7.27
N SER A 44 -0.44 -4.34 -6.95
CA SER A 44 -0.51 -3.02 -7.60
C SER A 44 0.61 -2.11 -7.08
N ALA A 45 0.99 -1.09 -7.85
CA ALA A 45 2.06 -0.16 -7.46
C ALA A 45 1.80 0.46 -6.07
N ILE A 46 0.56 0.81 -5.77
CA ILE A 46 0.19 1.44 -4.50
C ILE A 46 0.21 0.47 -3.31
N ALA A 47 0.05 -0.84 -3.55
CA ALA A 47 0.18 -1.86 -2.50
C ALA A 47 1.65 -2.09 -2.08
N CYS A 48 2.61 -1.60 -2.85
CA CYS A 48 4.04 -1.84 -2.64
C CYS A 48 4.79 -0.66 -2.01
N ALA A 49 4.11 0.42 -1.68
CA ALA A 49 4.73 1.56 -1.01
C ALA A 49 5.08 1.14 0.43
N GLY A 50 6.38 1.00 0.75
CA GLY A 50 6.89 0.33 1.95
C GLY A 50 6.86 1.13 3.26
N GLU A 51 7.85 0.92 4.14
CA GLU A 51 7.98 1.53 5.49
C GLU A 51 8.91 2.75 5.54
N ASN A 52 8.86 3.66 4.55
CA ASN A 52 9.81 4.78 4.53
C ASN A 52 9.08 6.14 4.45
N ASP A 53 9.79 7.20 4.81
CA ASP A 53 9.27 8.57 4.81
C ASP A 53 8.67 8.99 3.45
N GLU A 54 9.20 8.44 2.34
CA GLU A 54 8.74 8.74 0.97
C GLU A 54 7.47 7.98 0.56
N THR A 55 7.05 6.97 1.32
CA THR A 55 5.87 6.14 1.01
C THR A 55 4.62 6.99 0.86
N GLY A 56 4.46 8.02 1.70
CA GLY A 56 3.32 8.93 1.61
C GLY A 56 3.31 9.74 0.31
N ASP A 57 4.47 10.23 -0.13
CA ASP A 57 4.57 11.02 -1.36
C ASP A 57 4.39 10.16 -2.62
N ILE A 58 4.91 8.93 -2.60
CA ILE A 58 4.68 7.95 -3.66
C ILE A 58 3.19 7.61 -3.78
N ALA A 59 2.50 7.36 -2.65
CA ALA A 59 1.07 7.10 -2.66
C ALA A 59 0.28 8.28 -3.23
N ARG A 60 0.62 9.53 -2.85
CA ARG A 60 0.01 10.74 -3.42
C ARG A 60 0.25 10.86 -4.92
N ALA A 61 1.47 10.59 -5.39
CA ALA A 61 1.80 10.64 -6.81
C ALA A 61 1.02 9.60 -7.62
N LEU A 62 0.91 8.37 -7.12
CA LEU A 62 0.15 7.30 -7.75
C LEU A 62 -1.35 7.66 -7.83
N VAL A 63 -1.95 8.12 -6.73
CA VAL A 63 -3.37 8.54 -6.72
C VAL A 63 -3.61 9.73 -7.64
N ALA A 64 -2.70 10.71 -7.67
CA ALA A 64 -2.79 11.85 -8.59
C ALA A 64 -2.73 11.41 -10.08
N ALA A 65 -2.03 10.31 -10.38
CA ALA A 65 -1.99 9.69 -11.70
C ALA A 65 -3.18 8.75 -11.98
N GLY A 66 -4.19 8.68 -11.09
CA GLY A 66 -5.39 7.88 -11.27
C GLY A 66 -5.29 6.45 -10.72
N ALA A 67 -4.36 6.19 -9.80
CA ALA A 67 -4.35 4.93 -9.07
C ALA A 67 -5.63 4.77 -8.24
N ASP A 68 -6.23 3.59 -8.31
CA ASP A 68 -7.32 3.17 -7.46
C ASP A 68 -6.75 2.78 -6.09
N ILE A 69 -6.96 3.65 -5.11
CA ILE A 69 -6.53 3.52 -3.72
C ILE A 69 -7.09 2.26 -3.03
N ASN A 70 -8.17 1.68 -3.58
CA ASN A 70 -8.86 0.51 -3.04
C ASN A 70 -8.65 -0.74 -3.87
N LEU A 71 -7.75 -0.70 -4.87
CA LEU A 71 -7.50 -1.83 -5.75
C LEU A 71 -6.97 -3.03 -4.95
N GLN A 72 -7.73 -4.12 -4.99
CA GLN A 72 -7.37 -5.36 -4.30
C GLN A 72 -6.39 -6.19 -5.12
N ASP A 73 -5.39 -6.75 -4.45
CA ASP A 73 -4.53 -7.77 -5.03
C ASP A 73 -5.25 -9.12 -5.18
N SER A 74 -4.53 -10.13 -5.67
CA SER A 74 -5.05 -11.49 -5.86
C SER A 74 -5.60 -12.19 -4.62
N ASN A 75 -5.25 -11.72 -3.41
CA ASN A 75 -5.76 -12.24 -2.14
C ASN A 75 -6.93 -11.40 -1.60
N GLY A 76 -7.27 -10.30 -2.27
CA GLY A 76 -8.26 -9.35 -1.79
C GLY A 76 -7.65 -8.27 -0.90
N TYR A 77 -6.32 -8.17 -0.78
CA TYR A 77 -5.72 -7.17 0.08
C TYR A 77 -5.66 -5.81 -0.62
N THR A 78 -6.14 -4.78 0.07
CA THR A 78 -6.01 -3.39 -0.37
C THR A 78 -4.64 -2.83 0.01
N PRO A 79 -4.22 -1.69 -0.56
CA PRO A 79 -3.01 -1.00 -0.11
C PRO A 79 -3.04 -0.66 1.38
N LEU A 80 -4.23 -0.31 1.90
CA LEU A 80 -4.43 -0.06 3.32
C LEU A 80 -4.24 -1.31 4.17
N TYR A 81 -4.64 -2.49 3.68
CA TYR A 81 -4.39 -3.76 4.37
C TYR A 81 -2.88 -3.97 4.55
N HIS A 82 -2.11 -3.84 3.47
CA HIS A 82 -0.65 -4.00 3.50
C HIS A 82 0.01 -3.00 4.45
N ALA A 83 -0.39 -1.72 4.39
CA ALA A 83 0.17 -0.70 5.29
C ALA A 83 -0.06 -1.00 6.78
N VAL A 84 -1.22 -1.57 7.13
CA VAL A 84 -1.51 -1.96 8.52
C VAL A 84 -0.73 -3.21 8.93
N ASP A 85 -0.66 -4.22 8.06
CA ASP A 85 0.13 -5.45 8.30
C ASP A 85 1.59 -5.11 8.59
N ILE A 86 2.16 -4.29 7.72
CA ILE A 86 3.53 -3.77 7.79
C ILE A 86 3.75 -2.97 9.09
N ALA A 87 2.88 -2.02 9.42
CA ALA A 87 3.02 -1.21 10.65
C ALA A 87 3.01 -2.08 11.92
N ILE A 88 2.15 -3.10 11.97
CA ILE A 88 2.07 -4.05 13.08
C ILE A 88 3.31 -4.93 13.13
N ASP A 89 3.71 -5.53 12.01
CA ASP A 89 4.88 -6.42 11.93
C ASP A 89 6.17 -5.67 12.32
N GLY A 90 6.37 -4.45 11.80
CA GLY A 90 7.48 -3.58 12.18
C GLY A 90 7.51 -3.26 13.68
N ALA A 91 6.37 -3.01 14.31
CA ALA A 91 6.29 -2.81 15.76
C ALA A 91 6.63 -4.09 16.55
N CYS A 92 6.14 -5.26 16.10
CA CYS A 92 6.45 -6.55 16.71
C CYS A 92 7.94 -6.90 16.62
N GLN A 93 8.56 -6.72 15.44
CA GLN A 93 9.97 -7.06 15.21
C GLN A 93 10.92 -6.14 15.96
N GLN A 94 10.58 -4.85 16.07
CA GLN A 94 11.42 -3.84 16.71
C GLN A 94 11.11 -3.66 18.20
N ASN A 95 10.18 -4.46 18.75
CA ASN A 95 9.72 -4.38 20.13
C ASN A 95 9.34 -2.95 20.55
N ARG A 96 8.64 -2.24 19.64
CA ARG A 96 8.17 -0.87 19.88
C ARG A 96 6.94 -0.90 20.78
N GLU A 97 6.84 0.06 21.70
CA GLU A 97 5.64 0.23 22.54
C GLU A 97 4.45 0.79 21.76
N THR A 98 4.70 1.45 20.63
CA THR A 98 3.68 2.12 19.81
C THR A 98 3.84 1.75 18.34
N ILE A 99 2.70 1.66 17.64
CA ILE A 99 2.64 1.42 16.21
C ILE A 99 2.64 2.77 15.50
N ASP A 100 3.46 2.88 14.45
CA ASP A 100 3.48 4.06 13.60
C ASP A 100 2.42 3.94 12.50
N TRP A 101 1.36 4.74 12.63
CA TRP A 101 0.25 4.77 11.69
C TRP A 101 0.42 5.84 10.59
N SER A 102 1.62 6.40 10.39
CA SER A 102 1.84 7.51 9.45
C SER A 102 1.48 7.16 8.00
N VAL A 103 1.85 5.97 7.52
CA VAL A 103 1.47 5.53 6.16
C VAL A 103 -0.03 5.29 6.06
N VAL A 104 -0.61 4.64 7.09
CA VAL A 104 -2.05 4.38 7.18
C VAL A 104 -2.84 5.69 7.15
N ALA A 105 -2.36 6.72 7.85
CA ALA A 105 -2.94 8.06 7.83
C ALA A 105 -3.01 8.63 6.41
N VAL A 106 -1.92 8.56 5.66
CA VAL A 106 -1.88 9.07 4.29
C VAL A 106 -2.87 8.33 3.39
N LEU A 107 -2.93 7.00 3.47
CA LEU A 107 -3.87 6.22 2.65
C LEU A 107 -5.33 6.54 2.99
N LEU A 108 -5.66 6.70 4.26
CA LEU A 108 -7.00 7.14 4.69
C LEU A 108 -7.33 8.55 4.21
N ASP A 109 -6.38 9.50 4.27
CA ASP A 109 -6.53 10.86 3.74
C ASP A 109 -6.74 10.88 2.22
N LEU A 110 -6.21 9.87 1.53
CA LEU A 110 -6.41 9.65 0.09
C LEU A 110 -7.72 8.91 -0.23
N GLY A 111 -8.52 8.56 0.77
CA GLY A 111 -9.83 7.91 0.60
C GLY A 111 -9.78 6.38 0.58
N ALA A 112 -8.73 5.76 1.13
CA ALA A 112 -8.70 4.31 1.32
C ALA A 112 -9.83 3.86 2.26
N ASN A 113 -10.48 2.76 1.91
CA ASN A 113 -11.60 2.21 2.65
C ASN A 113 -11.13 1.08 3.60
N PRO A 114 -11.19 1.27 4.93
CA PRO A 114 -10.81 0.25 5.92
C PRO A 114 -11.81 -0.92 6.00
N ASP A 115 -13.00 -0.78 5.45
CA ASP A 115 -14.08 -1.76 5.56
C ASP A 115 -14.09 -2.78 4.42
N LEU A 116 -13.17 -2.68 3.46
CA LEU A 116 -13.08 -3.64 2.37
C LEU A 116 -12.56 -5.00 2.87
N PRO A 117 -13.33 -6.09 2.65
CA PRO A 117 -12.90 -7.42 3.03
C PRO A 117 -11.99 -8.06 1.97
N ASP A 118 -10.99 -8.82 2.43
CA ASP A 118 -10.21 -9.72 1.59
C ASP A 118 -11.06 -10.90 1.05
N HIS A 119 -10.46 -11.78 0.24
CA HIS A 119 -11.16 -12.96 -0.30
C HIS A 119 -11.61 -13.98 0.77
N ARG A 120 -11.15 -13.85 2.01
CA ARG A 120 -11.55 -14.65 3.17
C ARG A 120 -12.62 -13.95 4.01
N GLY A 121 -13.07 -12.76 3.62
CA GLY A 121 -14.03 -11.96 4.36
C GLY A 121 -13.42 -11.19 5.55
N LYS A 122 -12.10 -11.02 5.58
CA LYS A 122 -11.38 -10.31 6.66
C LYS A 122 -11.04 -8.89 6.24
N THR A 123 -11.36 -7.94 7.12
CA THR A 123 -11.06 -6.52 6.96
C THR A 123 -9.72 -6.16 7.61
N VAL A 124 -9.25 -4.94 7.40
CA VAL A 124 -8.05 -4.44 8.08
C VAL A 124 -8.24 -4.33 9.60
N ARG A 125 -9.48 -4.14 10.07
CA ARG A 125 -9.80 -4.21 11.51
C ARG A 125 -9.65 -5.61 12.07
N ASP A 126 -10.05 -6.63 11.32
CA ASP A 126 -9.85 -8.03 11.72
C ASP A 126 -8.36 -8.37 11.86
N LEU A 127 -7.51 -7.79 11.00
CA LEU A 127 -6.07 -7.92 11.09
C LEU A 127 -5.54 -7.27 12.38
N ALA A 128 -5.87 -6.00 12.62
CA ALA A 128 -5.46 -5.31 13.85
C ALA A 128 -5.92 -6.06 15.12
N LEU A 129 -7.11 -6.65 15.11
CA LEU A 129 -7.60 -7.50 16.18
C LEU A 129 -6.75 -8.77 16.37
N ALA A 130 -6.42 -9.48 15.29
CA ALA A 130 -5.67 -10.73 15.35
C ALA A 130 -4.29 -10.57 15.99
N TYR A 131 -3.65 -9.41 15.83
CA TYR A 131 -2.34 -9.09 16.40
C TYR A 131 -2.40 -8.33 17.73
N GLY A 132 -3.60 -8.11 18.29
CA GLY A 132 -3.77 -7.37 19.55
C GLY A 132 -3.57 -5.86 19.43
N ALA A 133 -3.52 -5.33 18.20
CA ALA A 133 -3.40 -3.90 17.90
C ALA A 133 -4.76 -3.18 17.84
N GLN A 134 -5.88 -3.88 18.09
CA GLN A 134 -7.25 -3.33 17.96
C GLN A 134 -7.44 -1.98 18.63
N SER A 135 -7.11 -1.85 19.92
CA SER A 135 -7.34 -0.61 20.67
C SER A 135 -6.55 0.55 20.05
N SER A 136 -5.29 0.30 19.69
CA SER A 136 -4.43 1.32 19.07
C SER A 136 -4.98 1.75 17.70
N PHE A 137 -5.44 0.80 16.90
CA PHE A 137 -5.98 1.08 15.57
C PHE A 137 -7.32 1.82 15.64
N GLU A 138 -8.24 1.41 16.53
CA GLU A 138 -9.54 2.09 16.71
C GLU A 138 -9.37 3.49 17.31
N ASP A 139 -8.50 3.65 18.30
CA ASP A 139 -8.16 4.98 18.83
C ASP A 139 -7.60 5.87 17.71
N PHE A 140 -6.69 5.32 16.89
CA PHE A 140 -6.15 6.03 15.72
C PHE A 140 -7.23 6.47 14.74
N LEU A 141 -8.20 5.60 14.39
CA LEU A 141 -9.30 5.96 13.50
C LEU A 141 -10.20 7.05 14.12
N ARG A 142 -10.50 6.96 15.42
CA ARG A 142 -11.37 7.89 16.14
C ARG A 142 -10.82 9.32 16.19
N PHE A 143 -9.51 9.49 16.25
CA PHE A 143 -8.90 10.83 16.29
C PHE A 143 -8.86 11.52 14.91
N ARG A 144 -9.47 10.93 13.88
CA ARG A 144 -9.50 11.44 12.50
C ARG A 144 -10.90 11.87 12.01
N GLU A 145 -11.94 11.69 12.82
CA GLU A 145 -13.32 12.12 12.53
C GLU A 145 -13.60 13.59 12.90
#